data_AF-A0AAU9KIB0-F1
#
_entry.id   AF-A0AAU9KIB0-F1
#
_cell.length_a   1.000
_cell.length_b   1.000
_cell.length_c   1.000
_cell.angle_alpha   90.00
_cell.angle_beta   90.00
_cell.angle_gamma   90.00
#
_symmetry.space_group_name_H-M   'P 1'
#
loop_
_entity.id
_entity.type
_entity.pdbx_description
1 polymer ?
#
loop_
_entity_poly.entity_id
_entity_poly.type
_entity_poly.pdbx_seq_one_letter_code
_entity_poly.pdbx_strand_id
1 'polypeptide(L)'
;MQLRLRRLSKTIYLTNSFYNSKSTMEFHECFTLLTTRPVHAHEHCKEEQDIYETNQDMNVSVDYAQSSPNQAQDLMLQSCRELVKTFNRLQEMRVQIYADFQQGFQVYKKTQEFPAFCSGIKNRLSAVSEQVNRIEKLLRDEKHQVAIAKLLRKIQIEEKEKLLLTSAILIENMRLSDEAKQVEPDTSTIAFLERSIEILTTKHTDCVVRINEILEELRVELADLEDA
;
A
#
# COMPACT_ATOMS: atom_id res chain seq x y z
N MET A 1 17.42 20.53 39.20
CA MET A 1 18.30 19.60 38.47
C MET A 1 18.59 20.19 37.10
N GLN A 2 19.81 20.70 36.92
CA GLN A 2 20.34 21.19 35.66
C GLN A 2 20.88 20.02 34.82
N LEU A 3 20.79 20.15 33.49
CA LEU A 3 21.79 19.86 32.44
C LEU A 3 21.01 19.67 31.12
N ARG A 4 20.76 20.70 30.31
CA ARG A 4 21.66 21.27 29.29
C ARG A 4 22.39 20.20 28.46
N LEU A 5 22.08 20.16 27.17
CA LEU A 5 23.08 20.43 26.12
C LEU A 5 22.40 21.16 24.96
N ARG A 6 22.93 22.36 24.68
CA ARG A 6 22.52 23.29 23.63
C ARG A 6 23.27 22.98 22.33
N ARG A 7 22.57 23.20 21.21
CA ARG A 7 22.98 23.87 19.95
C ARG A 7 24.48 23.95 19.62
N LEU A 8 24.83 23.54 18.39
CA LEU A 8 25.59 24.35 17.40
C LEU A 8 25.12 23.90 15.99
N SER A 9 24.40 24.69 15.21
CA SER A 9 24.78 25.85 14.37
C SER A 9 25.46 25.50 13.03
N LYS A 10 24.77 25.86 11.93
CA LYS A 10 25.24 26.55 10.70
C LYS A 10 25.02 25.83 9.37
N THR A 11 24.05 26.37 8.64
CA THR A 11 24.06 26.81 7.23
C THR A 11 25.20 26.34 6.33
N ILE A 12 24.84 25.71 5.21
CA ILE A 12 25.54 25.82 3.93
C ILE A 12 24.47 26.14 2.86
N TYR A 13 24.60 27.32 2.25
CA TYR A 13 24.02 27.63 0.94
C TYR A 13 25.02 27.18 -0.13
N LEU A 14 24.55 26.50 -1.17
CA LEU A 14 25.14 26.57 -2.50
C LEU A 14 24.03 26.63 -3.56
N THR A 15 24.21 27.59 -4.45
CA THR A 15 23.34 28.08 -5.52
C THR A 15 23.67 27.43 -6.86
N ASN A 16 22.78 27.66 -7.85
CA ASN A 16 22.88 27.48 -9.30
C ASN A 16 22.60 26.07 -9.83
N SER A 17 22.01 25.87 -11.01
CA SER A 17 21.18 26.65 -11.94
C SER A 17 20.89 25.68 -13.09
N PHE A 18 19.78 25.87 -13.81
CA PHE A 18 19.41 25.19 -15.05
C PHE A 18 19.28 23.67 -15.02
N TYR A 19 18.03 23.17 -15.02
CA TYR A 19 17.55 22.40 -16.17
C TYR A 19 16.05 22.61 -16.33
N ASN A 20 15.71 23.16 -17.48
CA ASN A 20 14.38 23.22 -18.05
C ASN A 20 14.11 21.84 -18.67
N SER A 21 13.20 21.07 -18.10
CA SER A 21 12.37 20.16 -18.88
C SER A 21 11.04 19.94 -18.15
N LYS A 22 9.96 20.32 -18.82
CA LYS A 22 8.61 19.87 -18.51
C LYS A 22 8.62 18.33 -18.52
N SER A 23 8.63 17.72 -17.35
CA SER A 23 8.14 16.36 -17.16
C SER A 23 7.08 16.43 -16.07
N THR A 24 5.92 16.97 -16.46
CA THR A 24 4.67 16.73 -15.74
C THR A 24 4.34 15.27 -15.96
N MET A 25 4.69 14.39 -15.02
CA MET A 25 4.07 13.07 -14.99
C MET A 25 2.57 13.29 -14.83
N GLU A 26 1.80 12.92 -15.85
CA GLU A 26 0.35 13.09 -15.82
C GLU A 26 -0.25 12.17 -14.76
N PHE A 27 -1.26 12.68 -14.06
CA PHE A 27 -2.10 11.98 -13.08
C PHE A 27 -2.42 10.52 -13.47
N HIS A 28 -2.68 10.30 -14.76
CA HIS A 28 -3.02 9.00 -15.30
C HIS A 28 -1.86 7.99 -15.23
N GLU A 29 -0.61 8.39 -15.43
CA GLU A 29 0.54 7.49 -15.39
C GLU A 29 0.84 7.03 -13.97
N CYS A 30 0.81 7.94 -12.99
CA CYS A 30 1.02 7.59 -11.58
C CYS A 30 -0.11 6.70 -11.04
N PHE A 31 -1.36 7.05 -11.34
CA PHE A 31 -2.52 6.24 -10.96
C PHE A 31 -2.51 4.88 -11.65
N THR A 32 -2.16 4.82 -12.94
CA THR A 32 -2.03 3.57 -13.69
C THR A 32 -0.90 2.72 -13.14
N LEU A 33 0.27 3.30 -12.81
CA LEU A 33 1.37 2.57 -12.19
C LEU A 33 0.98 1.95 -10.84
N LEU A 34 0.14 2.61 -10.05
CA LEU A 34 -0.33 2.09 -8.77
C LEU A 34 -1.48 1.08 -8.91
N THR A 35 -2.29 1.18 -9.97
CA THR A 35 -3.47 0.32 -10.19
C THR A 35 -3.24 -0.86 -11.13
N THR A 36 -2.21 -0.82 -11.99
CA THR A 36 -1.88 -1.93 -12.92
C THR A 36 -1.30 -3.12 -12.18
N ARG A 37 -2.12 -4.11 -11.90
CA ARG A 37 -1.69 -5.42 -11.43
C ARG A 37 -1.08 -6.22 -12.60
N PRO A 38 -0.08 -7.11 -12.40
CA PRO A 38 0.27 -8.11 -13.40
C PRO A 38 -0.94 -8.98 -13.73
N VAL A 39 -1.18 -9.24 -15.01
CA VAL A 39 -2.37 -9.92 -15.57
C VAL A 39 -2.50 -11.38 -15.08
N HIS A 40 -1.45 -11.96 -14.50
CA HIS A 40 -1.41 -13.37 -14.10
C HIS A 40 -1.99 -13.68 -12.71
N ALA A 41 -2.52 -12.69 -11.99
CA ALA A 41 -3.14 -12.93 -10.68
C ALA A 41 -4.53 -13.62 -10.76
N HIS A 42 -4.96 -14.09 -11.94
CA HIS A 42 -6.28 -14.66 -12.17
C HIS A 42 -6.33 -15.99 -12.93
N GLU A 43 -5.23 -16.74 -13.05
CA GLU A 43 -5.22 -17.98 -13.86
C GLU A 43 -5.59 -19.29 -13.13
N HIS A 44 -6.04 -19.24 -11.87
CA HIS A 44 -6.57 -20.45 -11.21
C HIS A 44 -7.91 -20.23 -10.50
N CYS A 45 -8.88 -19.67 -11.23
CA CYS A 45 -10.29 -19.85 -10.94
C CYS A 45 -10.93 -20.52 -12.16
N LYS A 46 -10.93 -21.85 -12.19
CA LYS A 46 -11.78 -22.62 -13.12
C LYS A 46 -12.99 -23.11 -12.33
N GLU A 47 -14.14 -22.50 -12.58
CA GLU A 47 -15.41 -23.23 -12.62
C GLU A 47 -15.53 -23.81 -14.05
N GLU A 48 -15.91 -25.08 -14.13
CA GLU A 48 -16.03 -25.85 -15.36
C GLU A 48 -17.24 -25.37 -16.19
N GLN A 49 -17.04 -25.08 -17.49
CA GLN A 49 -17.70 -25.77 -18.62
C GLN A 49 -17.36 -25.14 -20.00
N ASP A 50 -16.86 -26.01 -20.88
CA ASP A 50 -16.94 -26.10 -22.35
C ASP A 50 -16.26 -25.12 -23.33
N ILE A 51 -15.08 -25.57 -23.82
CA ILE A 51 -14.60 -25.79 -25.22
C ILE A 51 -14.95 -24.77 -26.31
N TYR A 52 -13.94 -24.05 -26.84
CA TYR A 52 -13.30 -24.31 -28.16
C TYR A 52 -11.96 -23.55 -28.34
N GLU A 53 -11.11 -24.13 -29.19
CA GLU A 53 -9.66 -23.93 -29.40
C GLU A 53 -9.25 -22.57 -30.01
N THR A 54 -8.03 -22.09 -29.72
CA THR A 54 -6.91 -21.97 -30.70
C THR A 54 -5.69 -21.23 -30.12
N ASN A 55 -4.55 -21.94 -30.22
CA ASN A 55 -3.12 -21.58 -30.22
C ASN A 55 -2.69 -20.10 -30.29
N GLN A 56 -1.68 -19.70 -29.51
CA GLN A 56 -0.26 -19.66 -29.97
C GLN A 56 0.69 -19.11 -28.90
N ASP A 57 1.85 -19.76 -28.86
CA ASP A 57 3.07 -19.43 -28.12
C ASP A 57 3.47 -17.95 -28.17
N MET A 58 3.97 -17.43 -27.05
CA MET A 58 5.17 -16.59 -27.01
C MET A 58 5.77 -16.67 -25.61
N ASN A 59 6.89 -17.38 -25.56
CA ASN A 59 7.80 -17.57 -24.45
C ASN A 59 8.42 -16.21 -24.05
N VAL A 60 8.03 -15.66 -22.90
CA VAL A 60 8.78 -14.60 -22.22
C VAL A 60 9.01 -15.04 -20.78
N SER A 61 10.20 -15.59 -20.56
CA SER A 61 10.73 -15.92 -19.24
C SER A 61 10.92 -14.61 -18.46
N VAL A 62 10.06 -14.36 -17.48
CA VAL A 62 10.25 -13.28 -16.50
C VAL A 62 10.60 -13.95 -15.17
N ASP A 63 11.84 -13.71 -14.74
CA ASP A 63 12.38 -14.13 -13.45
C ASP A 63 11.49 -13.62 -12.31
N TYR A 64 10.67 -14.50 -11.74
CA TYR A 64 10.05 -14.26 -10.45
C TYR A 64 11.12 -14.35 -9.37
N ALA A 65 11.35 -13.22 -8.70
CA ALA A 65 12.07 -13.16 -7.45
C ALA A 65 11.54 -14.26 -6.51
N GLN A 66 12.46 -15.13 -6.11
CA GLN A 66 12.23 -16.36 -5.37
C GLN A 66 11.50 -16.09 -4.04
N SER A 67 10.19 -16.34 -4.00
CA SER A 67 9.58 -16.82 -2.76
C SER A 67 10.04 -18.27 -2.57
N SER A 68 11.01 -18.48 -1.68
CA SER A 68 11.53 -19.82 -1.37
C SER A 68 10.37 -20.77 -1.02
N PRO A 69 10.32 -22.00 -1.58
CA PRO A 69 9.31 -23.01 -1.25
C PRO A 69 9.16 -23.26 0.26
N ASN A 70 10.23 -23.01 1.02
CA ASN A 70 10.26 -23.18 2.47
C ASN A 70 9.30 -22.26 3.23
N GLN A 71 9.02 -21.04 2.77
CA GLN A 71 8.10 -20.13 3.49
C GLN A 71 6.63 -20.56 3.39
N ALA A 72 6.24 -21.19 2.28
CA ALA A 72 4.86 -21.66 2.12
C ALA A 72 4.58 -22.91 2.99
N GLN A 73 5.57 -23.80 3.10
CA GLN A 73 5.49 -24.98 3.96
C GLN A 73 5.50 -24.62 5.45
N ASP A 74 6.25 -23.59 5.83
CA ASP A 74 6.30 -23.09 7.22
C ASP A 74 4.94 -22.56 7.70
N LEU A 75 4.20 -21.83 6.84
CA LEU A 75 2.87 -21.31 7.18
C LEU A 75 1.81 -22.41 7.36
N MET A 76 1.87 -23.52 6.62
CA MET A 76 0.88 -24.59 6.74
C MET A 76 0.92 -25.29 8.11
N LEU A 77 2.12 -25.38 8.69
CA LEU A 77 2.34 -26.00 10.00
C LEU A 77 1.90 -25.11 11.17
N GLN A 78 1.69 -23.81 10.93
CA GLN A 78 1.28 -22.88 11.97
C GLN A 78 -0.13 -23.15 12.47
N SER A 79 -0.32 -22.97 13.77
CA SER A 79 -1.65 -22.89 14.41
C SER A 79 -2.41 -21.65 13.95
N CYS A 80 -3.74 -21.63 14.16
CA CYS A 80 -4.58 -20.45 13.88
C CYS A 80 -4.02 -19.20 14.56
N ARG A 81 -3.58 -19.35 15.82
CA ARG A 81 -2.99 -18.27 16.61
C ARG A 81 -1.70 -17.74 16.00
N GLU A 82 -0.82 -18.61 15.54
CA GLU A 82 0.44 -18.21 14.91
C GLU A 82 0.18 -17.52 13.57
N LEU A 83 -0.78 -18.00 12.79
CA LEU A 83 -1.22 -17.36 11.55
C LEU A 83 -1.74 -15.93 11.80
N VAL A 84 -2.57 -15.72 12.83
CA VAL A 84 -3.07 -14.38 13.19
C VAL A 84 -1.94 -13.49 13.74
N LYS A 85 -0.98 -14.04 14.50
CA LYS A 85 0.22 -13.29 14.92
C LYS A 85 1.07 -12.86 13.73
N THR A 86 1.26 -13.75 12.75
CA THR A 86 1.96 -13.43 11.51
C THR A 86 1.22 -12.33 10.74
N PHE A 87 -0.11 -12.41 10.64
CA PHE A 87 -0.94 -11.36 10.08
C PHE A 87 -0.75 -10.00 10.78
N ASN A 88 -0.73 -9.96 12.11
CA ASN A 88 -0.50 -8.71 12.86
C ASN A 88 0.87 -8.08 12.55
N ARG A 89 1.93 -8.89 12.45
CA ARG A 89 3.26 -8.41 12.01
C ARG A 89 3.25 -7.86 10.58
N LEU A 90 2.45 -8.45 9.70
CA LEU A 90 2.27 -7.94 8.33
C LEU A 90 1.51 -6.61 8.32
N GLN A 91 0.57 -6.39 9.25
CA GLN A 91 -0.10 -5.10 9.42
C GLN A 91 0.85 -4.02 9.97
N GLU A 92 1.70 -4.37 10.94
CA GLU A 92 2.78 -3.46 11.40
C GLU A 92 3.72 -3.09 10.25
N MET A 93 4.10 -4.06 9.41
CA MET A 93 4.92 -3.81 8.23
C MET A 93 4.23 -2.88 7.23
N ARG A 94 2.91 -3.02 7.02
CA ARG A 94 2.14 -2.08 6.19
C ARG A 94 2.17 -0.65 6.73
N VAL A 95 2.02 -0.48 8.04
CA VAL A 95 2.13 0.85 8.67
C VAL A 95 3.49 1.48 8.35
N GLN A 96 4.58 0.71 8.45
CA GLN A 96 5.90 1.19 8.09
C GLN A 96 6.01 1.54 6.59
N ILE A 97 5.48 0.69 5.70
CA ILE A 97 5.52 0.96 4.25
C ILE A 97 4.74 2.24 3.90
N TYR A 98 3.58 2.50 4.54
CA TYR A 98 2.85 3.75 4.34
C TYR A 98 3.63 4.97 4.83
N ALA A 99 4.31 4.87 5.98
CA ALA A 99 5.17 5.94 6.48
C ALA A 99 6.33 6.23 5.51
N ASP A 100 7.00 5.18 5.03
CA ASP A 100 8.06 5.29 4.02
C ASP A 100 7.52 5.91 2.72
N PHE A 101 6.32 5.52 2.30
CA PHE A 101 5.69 6.06 1.10
C PHE A 101 5.46 7.56 1.24
N GLN A 102 4.85 8.00 2.34
CA GLN A 102 4.57 9.42 2.59
C GLN A 102 5.86 10.24 2.66
N GLN A 103 6.88 9.76 3.39
CA GLN A 103 8.16 10.45 3.52
C GLN A 103 8.91 10.49 2.19
N GLY A 104 9.07 9.34 1.55
CA GLY A 104 9.78 9.23 0.27
C GLY A 104 9.08 9.98 -0.85
N PHE A 105 7.74 10.07 -0.85
CA PHE A 105 7.01 10.88 -1.81
C PHE A 105 7.46 12.35 -1.75
N GLN A 106 7.65 12.93 -0.56
CA GLN A 106 8.13 14.32 -0.46
C GLN A 106 9.54 14.51 -1.02
N VAL A 107 10.40 13.49 -0.92
CA VAL A 107 11.77 13.50 -1.41
C VAL A 107 11.82 13.30 -2.93
N TYR A 108 11.12 12.29 -3.44
CA TYR A 108 11.27 11.81 -4.80
C TYR A 108 10.28 12.43 -5.78
N LYS A 109 9.14 13.01 -5.38
CA LYS A 109 8.06 13.45 -6.29
C LYS A 109 8.46 14.38 -7.46
N LYS A 110 9.62 15.03 -7.41
CA LYS A 110 10.16 15.89 -8.49
C LYS A 110 11.45 15.36 -9.11
N THR A 111 11.86 14.14 -8.80
CA THR A 111 13.09 13.52 -9.29
C THR A 111 12.78 12.45 -10.33
N GLN A 112 13.78 12.09 -11.13
CA GLN A 112 13.67 11.00 -12.11
C GLN A 112 13.56 9.62 -11.44
N GLU A 113 13.89 9.52 -10.15
CA GLU A 113 13.82 8.28 -9.37
C GLU A 113 12.39 7.97 -8.89
N PHE A 114 11.45 8.92 -9.02
CA PHE A 114 10.09 8.77 -8.51
C PHE A 114 9.35 7.52 -9.02
N PRO A 115 9.41 7.14 -10.32
CA PRO A 115 8.77 5.91 -10.79
C PRO A 115 9.36 4.65 -10.14
N ALA A 116 10.69 4.61 -9.98
CA ALA A 116 11.37 3.49 -9.34
C ALA A 116 11.00 3.38 -7.85
N PHE A 117 10.92 4.52 -7.15
CA PHE A 117 10.44 4.59 -5.77
C PHE A 117 9.00 4.06 -5.64
N CYS A 118 8.07 4.53 -6.47
CA CYS A 118 6.68 4.06 -6.48
C CYS A 118 6.56 2.56 -6.76
N SER A 119 7.34 2.05 -7.71
CA SER A 119 7.43 0.61 -8.00
C SER A 119 7.92 -0.18 -6.77
N GLY A 120 8.94 0.32 -6.07
CA GLY A 120 9.43 -0.29 -4.83
C GLY A 120 8.37 -0.36 -3.72
N ILE A 121 7.62 0.72 -3.50
CA ILE A 121 6.51 0.74 -2.54
C ILE A 121 5.42 -0.27 -2.93
N LYS A 122 5.01 -0.27 -4.21
CA LYS A 122 4.00 -1.19 -4.74
C LYS A 122 4.41 -2.64 -4.55
N ASN A 123 5.66 -2.99 -4.85
CA ASN A 123 6.16 -4.36 -4.70
C ASN A 123 6.13 -4.81 -3.23
N ARG A 124 6.55 -3.95 -2.30
CA ARG A 124 6.47 -4.24 -0.85
C ARG A 124 5.04 -4.45 -0.39
N LEU A 125 4.09 -3.59 -0.81
CA LEU A 125 2.67 -3.75 -0.48
C LEU A 125 2.06 -5.00 -1.12
N SER A 126 2.45 -5.37 -2.34
CA SER A 126 2.00 -6.61 -3.00
C SER A 126 2.47 -7.83 -2.23
N ALA A 127 3.76 -7.88 -1.86
CA ALA A 127 4.34 -8.99 -1.11
C ALA A 127 3.64 -9.19 0.25
N VAL A 128 3.29 -8.11 0.95
CA VAL A 128 2.49 -8.21 2.18
C VAL A 128 1.08 -8.73 1.87
N SER A 129 0.42 -8.18 0.87
CA SER A 129 -0.96 -8.56 0.51
C SER A 129 -1.06 -10.02 0.08
N GLU A 130 -0.08 -10.52 -0.66
CA GLU A 130 0.03 -11.93 -1.04
C GLU A 130 0.19 -12.85 0.17
N GLN A 131 1.03 -12.49 1.13
CA GLN A 131 1.17 -13.25 2.36
C GLN A 131 -0.13 -13.27 3.18
N VAL A 132 -0.82 -12.14 3.30
CA VAL A 132 -2.12 -12.10 3.99
C VAL A 132 -3.15 -12.95 3.26
N ASN A 133 -3.22 -12.92 1.92
CA ASN A 133 -4.14 -13.77 1.16
C ASN A 133 -3.85 -15.26 1.37
N ARG A 134 -2.58 -15.65 1.52
CA ARG A 134 -2.21 -17.03 1.86
C ARG A 134 -2.69 -17.39 3.26
N ILE A 135 -2.47 -16.51 4.25
CA ILE A 135 -2.95 -16.70 5.63
C ILE A 135 -4.49 -16.83 5.66
N GLU A 136 -5.19 -15.92 4.99
CA GLU A 136 -6.65 -15.95 4.85
C GLU A 136 -7.13 -17.29 4.28
N LYS A 137 -6.49 -17.75 3.21
CA LYS A 137 -6.80 -19.04 2.57
C LYS A 137 -6.58 -20.21 3.53
N LEU A 138 -5.44 -20.27 4.21
CA LEU A 138 -5.13 -21.34 5.18
C LEU A 138 -6.13 -21.36 6.33
N LEU A 139 -6.48 -20.19 6.87
CA LEU A 139 -7.47 -20.07 7.94
C LEU A 139 -8.84 -20.60 7.50
N ARG A 140 -9.27 -20.25 6.28
CA ARG A 140 -10.57 -20.69 5.76
C ARG A 140 -10.60 -22.18 5.39
N ASP A 141 -9.63 -22.61 4.60
CA ASP A 141 -9.70 -23.90 3.89
C ASP A 141 -9.13 -25.04 4.74
N GLU A 142 -8.01 -24.81 5.43
CA GLU A 142 -7.28 -25.86 6.18
C GLU A 142 -7.59 -25.86 7.68
N LYS A 143 -7.82 -24.68 8.28
CA LYS A 143 -8.09 -24.54 9.71
C LYS A 143 -9.58 -24.39 10.04
N HIS A 144 -10.42 -24.27 9.02
CA HIS A 144 -11.86 -24.07 9.11
C HIS A 144 -12.30 -22.87 9.98
N GLN A 145 -11.42 -21.88 10.14
CA GLN A 145 -11.66 -20.63 10.85
C GLN A 145 -12.25 -19.56 9.92
N VAL A 146 -13.48 -19.83 9.47
CA VAL A 146 -14.15 -19.01 8.45
C VAL A 146 -14.45 -17.59 8.94
N ALA A 147 -14.79 -17.41 10.22
CA ALA A 147 -15.06 -16.09 10.80
C ALA A 147 -13.82 -15.18 10.74
N ILE A 148 -12.70 -15.68 11.25
CA ILE A 148 -11.40 -15.00 11.21
C ILE A 148 -10.98 -14.71 9.76
N ALA A 149 -11.09 -15.67 8.85
CA ALA A 149 -10.74 -15.46 7.45
C ALA A 149 -11.57 -14.34 6.79
N LYS A 150 -12.86 -14.22 7.12
CA LYS A 150 -13.72 -13.12 6.66
C LYS A 150 -13.25 -11.76 7.18
N LEU A 151 -12.80 -11.67 8.43
CA LEU A 151 -12.26 -10.43 8.99
C LEU A 151 -10.97 -10.00 8.29
N LEU A 152 -10.05 -10.94 8.06
CA LEU A 152 -8.83 -10.67 7.27
C LEU A 152 -9.16 -10.17 5.86
N ARG A 153 -10.18 -10.75 5.22
CA ARG A 153 -10.65 -10.31 3.91
C ARG A 153 -11.20 -8.89 3.93
N LYS A 154 -12.00 -8.54 4.93
CA LYS A 154 -12.50 -7.16 5.11
C LYS A 154 -11.34 -6.18 5.26
N ILE A 155 -10.34 -6.53 6.08
CA ILE A 155 -9.13 -5.70 6.25
C ILE A 155 -8.39 -5.52 4.92
N GLN A 156 -8.24 -6.56 4.08
CA GLN A 156 -7.61 -6.41 2.76
C GLN A 156 -8.36 -5.42 1.84
N ILE A 157 -9.69 -5.40 1.90
CA ILE A 157 -10.50 -4.49 1.10
C ILE A 157 -10.28 -3.05 1.56
N GLU A 158 -10.35 -2.80 2.86
CA GLU A 158 -10.10 -1.47 3.44
C GLU A 158 -8.66 -1.00 3.18
N GLU A 159 -7.66 -1.88 3.32
CA GLU A 159 -6.25 -1.54 3.04
C GLU A 159 -6.02 -1.15 1.57
N LYS A 160 -6.76 -1.77 0.65
CA LYS A 160 -6.73 -1.36 -0.76
C LYS A 160 -7.30 0.05 -0.93
N GLU A 161 -8.41 0.37 -0.29
CA GLU A 161 -9.00 1.71 -0.32
C GLU A 161 -8.07 2.75 0.31
N LYS A 162 -7.49 2.44 1.47
CA LYS A 162 -6.51 3.29 2.16
C LYS A 162 -5.32 3.64 1.27
N LEU A 163 -4.77 2.68 0.51
CA LEU A 163 -3.69 2.93 -0.44
C LEU A 163 -4.09 3.93 -1.52
N LEU A 164 -5.28 3.79 -2.09
CA LEU A 164 -5.79 4.70 -3.12
C LEU A 164 -5.98 6.11 -2.55
N LEU A 165 -6.59 6.22 -1.37
CA LEU A 165 -6.80 7.50 -0.69
C LEU A 165 -5.48 8.15 -0.30
N THR A 166 -4.51 7.40 0.22
CA THR A 166 -3.16 7.90 0.54
C THR A 166 -2.50 8.50 -0.69
N SER A 167 -2.56 7.78 -1.82
CA SER A 167 -1.96 8.24 -3.08
C SER A 167 -2.64 9.51 -3.60
N ALA A 168 -3.97 9.57 -3.55
CA ALA A 168 -4.74 10.75 -3.94
C ALA A 168 -4.40 11.96 -3.09
N ILE A 169 -4.35 11.81 -1.76
CA ILE A 169 -3.96 12.89 -0.83
C ILE A 169 -2.56 13.41 -1.16
N LEU A 170 -1.59 12.53 -1.41
CA LEU A 170 -0.22 12.95 -1.72
C LEU A 170 -0.13 13.75 -3.03
N ILE A 171 -0.86 13.32 -4.06
CA ILE A 171 -0.94 14.01 -5.35
C ILE A 171 -1.62 15.37 -5.20
N GLU A 172 -2.75 15.45 -4.51
CA GLU A 172 -3.46 16.72 -4.29
C GLU A 172 -2.60 17.70 -3.49
N ASN A 173 -1.90 17.23 -2.45
CA ASN A 173 -0.93 18.05 -1.72
C ASN A 173 0.22 18.54 -2.60
N MET A 174 0.68 17.73 -3.55
CA MET A 174 1.69 18.16 -4.53
C MET A 174 1.15 19.27 -5.43
N ARG A 175 -0.05 19.09 -5.99
CA ARG A 175 -0.72 20.09 -6.84
C ARG A 175 -0.94 21.40 -6.08
N LEU A 176 -1.40 21.33 -4.84
CA LEU A 176 -1.58 22.49 -3.96
C LEU A 176 -0.24 23.21 -3.72
N SER A 177 0.82 22.45 -3.40
CA SER A 177 2.15 23.05 -3.21
C SER A 177 2.71 23.69 -4.48
N ASP A 178 2.36 23.19 -5.66
CA ASP A 178 2.85 23.73 -6.93
C ASP A 178 2.07 24.99 -7.33
N GLU A 179 0.75 25.00 -7.13
CA GLU A 179 -0.11 26.17 -7.33
C GLU A 179 0.29 27.32 -6.39
N ALA A 180 0.49 27.03 -5.11
CA ALA A 180 0.89 28.04 -4.12
C ALA A 180 2.27 28.67 -4.37
N LYS A 181 3.11 28.07 -5.22
CA LYS A 181 4.45 28.57 -5.57
C LYS A 181 4.46 29.40 -6.86
N GLN A 182 3.34 29.53 -7.55
CA GLN A 182 3.25 30.37 -8.75
C GLN A 182 3.43 31.85 -8.39
N VAL A 183 3.87 32.65 -9.38
CA VAL A 183 4.09 34.10 -9.21
C VAL A 183 2.78 34.82 -8.90
N GLU A 184 1.69 34.35 -9.50
CA GLU A 184 0.32 34.78 -9.22
C GLU A 184 -0.53 33.53 -8.97
N PRO A 185 -0.67 33.08 -7.70
CA PRO A 185 -1.42 31.87 -7.40
C PRO A 185 -2.92 32.05 -7.65
N ASP A 186 -3.56 31.09 -8.30
CA ASP A 186 -5.01 31.10 -8.44
C ASP A 186 -5.68 30.70 -7.13
N THR A 187 -6.25 31.71 -6.46
CA THR A 187 -6.94 31.53 -5.17
C THR A 187 -8.12 30.57 -5.28
N SER A 188 -8.80 30.52 -6.42
CA SER A 188 -9.95 29.62 -6.63
C SER A 188 -9.51 28.16 -6.75
N THR A 189 -8.43 27.91 -7.49
CA THR A 189 -7.81 26.58 -7.60
C THR A 189 -7.25 26.10 -6.26
N ILE A 190 -6.58 26.99 -5.51
CA ILE A 190 -6.10 26.67 -4.15
C ILE A 190 -7.25 26.22 -3.24
N ALA A 191 -8.33 27.00 -3.16
CA ALA A 191 -9.48 26.67 -2.32
C ALA A 191 -10.15 25.35 -2.73
N PHE A 192 -10.19 25.05 -4.03
CA PHE A 192 -10.68 23.76 -4.53
C PHE A 192 -9.80 22.59 -4.09
N LEU A 193 -8.48 22.72 -4.22
CA LEU A 193 -7.52 21.69 -3.83
C LEU A 193 -7.52 21.46 -2.31
N GLU A 194 -7.60 22.51 -1.50
CA GLU A 194 -7.73 22.41 -0.04
C GLU A 194 -8.98 21.61 0.35
N ARG A 195 -10.12 21.94 -0.25
CA ARG A 195 -11.37 21.20 -0.01
C ARG A 195 -11.29 19.74 -0.47
N SER A 196 -10.65 19.48 -1.61
CA SER A 196 -10.40 18.13 -2.10
C SER A 196 -9.58 17.30 -1.10
N ILE A 197 -8.48 17.88 -0.59
CA ILE A 197 -7.62 17.25 0.43
C ILE A 197 -8.40 16.98 1.72
N GLU A 198 -9.24 17.91 2.18
CA GLU A 198 -10.07 17.73 3.37
C GLU A 198 -11.02 16.54 3.23
N ILE A 199 -11.74 16.45 2.09
CA ILE A 199 -12.65 15.34 1.80
C ILE A 199 -11.90 14.00 1.76
N LEU A 200 -10.76 13.96 1.05
CA LEU A 200 -9.94 12.75 0.94
C LEU A 200 -9.37 12.33 2.30
N THR A 201 -8.93 13.29 3.12
CA THR A 201 -8.40 13.04 4.46
C THR A 201 -9.47 12.51 5.40
N THR A 202 -10.70 13.02 5.30
CA THR A 202 -11.84 12.51 6.07
C THR A 202 -12.10 11.05 5.72
N LYS A 203 -12.26 10.74 4.42
CA LYS A 203 -12.45 9.35 3.96
C LYS A 203 -11.29 8.42 4.35
N HIS A 204 -10.06 8.91 4.27
CA HIS A 204 -8.88 8.15 4.68
C HIS A 204 -8.92 7.84 6.17
N THR A 205 -9.29 8.81 6.99
CA THR A 205 -9.46 8.64 8.43
C THR A 205 -10.54 7.60 8.74
N ASP A 206 -11.70 7.70 8.08
CA ASP A 206 -12.78 6.74 8.25
C ASP A 206 -12.35 5.31 7.89
N CYS A 207 -11.58 5.15 6.81
CA CYS A 207 -11.02 3.86 6.42
C CYS A 207 -10.07 3.29 7.49
N VAL A 208 -9.20 4.12 8.07
CA VAL A 208 -8.33 3.70 9.17
C VAL A 208 -9.14 3.29 10.41
N VAL A 209 -10.22 4.03 10.73
CA VAL A 209 -11.12 3.68 11.83
C VAL A 209 -11.75 2.31 11.59
N ARG A 210 -12.31 2.05 10.40
CA ARG A 210 -12.89 0.74 10.05
C ARG A 210 -11.88 -0.39 10.15
N ILE A 211 -10.64 -0.19 9.70
CA ILE A 211 -9.57 -1.20 9.86
C ILE A 211 -9.34 -1.53 11.33
N ASN A 212 -9.27 -0.51 12.19
CA ASN A 212 -9.06 -0.70 13.62
C ASN A 212 -10.24 -1.43 14.27
N GLU A 213 -11.48 -1.08 13.92
CA GLU A 213 -12.68 -1.78 14.41
C GLU A 213 -12.65 -3.28 14.04
N ILE A 214 -12.32 -3.60 12.79
CA ILE A 214 -12.21 -5.00 12.34
C ILE A 214 -11.04 -5.72 13.04
N LEU A 215 -9.95 -5.02 13.36
CA LEU A 215 -8.83 -5.58 14.13
C LEU A 215 -9.22 -5.87 15.59
N GLU A 216 -10.09 -5.07 16.20
CA GLU A 216 -10.65 -5.38 17.53
C GLU A 216 -11.60 -6.58 17.46
N GLU A 217 -12.49 -6.64 16.46
CA GLU A 217 -13.33 -7.83 16.21
C GLU A 217 -12.48 -9.10 16.08
N LEU A 218 -11.37 -9.02 15.33
CA LEU A 218 -10.43 -10.13 15.16
C LEU A 218 -9.80 -10.59 16.48
N ARG A 219 -9.52 -9.67 17.40
CA ARG A 219 -8.96 -10.02 18.72
C ARG A 219 -10.00 -10.74 19.58
N VAL A 220 -11.25 -10.31 19.53
CA VAL A 220 -12.35 -10.97 20.25
C VAL A 220 -12.54 -12.39 19.71
N GLU A 221 -12.68 -12.54 18.40
CA GLU A 221 -12.84 -13.88 17.77
C GLU A 221 -11.67 -14.81 18.06
N LEU A 222 -10.43 -14.28 18.16
CA LEU A 222 -9.28 -15.10 18.53
C LEU A 222 -9.31 -15.53 20.00
N ALA A 223 -9.80 -14.68 20.91
CA ALA A 223 -9.92 -15.02 22.32
C ALA A 223 -10.96 -16.13 22.55
N ASP A 224 -12.08 -16.08 21.84
CA ASP A 224 -13.12 -17.12 21.91
C ASP A 224 -12.61 -18.50 21.48
N LEU A 225 -11.59 -18.55 20.60
CA LEU A 225 -10.90 -19.80 20.23
C LEU A 225 -9.94 -20.33 21.31
N GLU A 226 -9.51 -19.50 22.27
CA GLU A 226 -8.62 -19.91 23.36
C GLU A 226 -9.39 -20.48 24.56
N ASP A 227 -10.67 -20.13 24.69
CA ASP A 227 -11.55 -20.55 25.78
C ASP A 227 -12.39 -21.80 25.46
N ALA A 228 -12.26 -22.35 24.24
CA ALA A 228 -12.97 -23.54 23.74
C ALA A 228 -12.12 -24.82 23.77
#